data_AF-K2CJU1-F1
#
_entry.id   AF-K2CJU1-F1
#
_cell.length_a   1.000
_cell.length_b   1.000
_cell.length_c   1.000
_cell.angle_alpha   90.00
_cell.angle_beta   90.00
_cell.angle_gamma   90.00
#
_symmetry.space_group_name_H-M   'P 1'
#
loop_
_entity.id
_entity.type
_entity.pdbx_description
1 polymer ?
#
loop_
_entity_poly.entity_id
_entity_poly.type
_entity_poly.pdbx_seq_one_letter_code
_entity_poly.pdbx_strand_id
1 'polypeptide(L)' 'MTTTSISVDKKIRDKAAAKAKNDMISLSAVVRILLIDYAEDKIRIGSQSNQEFTIQRIEVDNETQSLMEDVITEWNKSSL' A
#
# COMPACT_ATOMS: atom_id res chain seq x y z
N MET A 1 -17.18 -5.51 -16.77
CA MET A 1 -15.74 -5.77 -17.01
C MET A 1 -15.08 -4.45 -17.39
N THR A 2 -14.09 -4.01 -16.64
CA THR A 2 -13.29 -2.83 -16.96
C THR A 2 -12.24 -3.21 -17.99
N THR A 3 -12.23 -2.54 -19.14
CA THR A 3 -11.23 -2.76 -20.19
C THR A 3 -10.03 -1.84 -19.93
N THR A 4 -8.92 -2.41 -19.50
CA THR A 4 -7.66 -1.67 -19.33
C THR A 4 -6.72 -2.00 -20.50
N SER A 5 -6.21 -0.96 -21.16
CA SER A 5 -5.17 -1.08 -22.18
C SER A 5 -3.83 -0.66 -21.59
N ILE A 6 -2.77 -1.41 -21.86
CA ILE A 6 -1.41 -1.13 -21.38
C ILE A 6 -0.47 -1.18 -22.58
N SER A 7 0.26 -0.10 -22.81
CA SER A 7 1.32 -0.06 -23.80
C SER A 7 2.63 -0.51 -23.15
N VAL A 8 3.32 -1.44 -23.80
CA VAL A 8 4.57 -2.04 -23.31
C VAL A 8 5.60 -2.01 -24.43
N ASP A 9 6.85 -1.74 -24.08
CA ASP A 9 7.96 -1.81 -25.03
C ASP A 9 8.04 -3.19 -25.69
N LYS A 10 8.34 -3.21 -26.99
CA LYS A 10 8.42 -4.43 -27.80
C LYS A 10 9.35 -5.47 -27.18
N LYS A 11 10.52 -5.08 -26.68
CA LYS A 11 11.51 -5.99 -26.11
C LYS A 11 10.98 -6.68 -24.84
N ILE A 12 10.22 -5.96 -24.01
CA ILE A 12 9.62 -6.48 -22.79
C ILE A 12 8.45 -7.42 -23.13
N ARG A 13 7.60 -7.01 -24.08
CA ARG A 13 6.49 -7.83 -24.57
C ARG A 13 7.00 -9.16 -25.13
N ASP A 14 8.04 -9.14 -25.95
CA ASP A 14 8.56 -10.35 -26.59
C ASP A 14 9.15 -11.32 -25.55
N LYS A 15 9.79 -10.82 -24.48
CA LYS A 15 10.22 -11.64 -23.33
C LYS A 15 9.04 -12.25 -22.58
N ALA A 16 8.01 -11.46 -22.29
CA ALA A 16 6.81 -11.94 -21.62
C ALA A 16 6.08 -13.00 -22.48
N ALA A 17 6.08 -12.85 -23.81
CA ALA A 17 5.52 -13.83 -24.74
C ALA A 17 6.30 -15.16 -24.75
N ALA A 18 7.64 -15.10 -24.68
CA ALA A 18 8.46 -16.30 -24.55
C ALA A 18 8.16 -17.05 -23.25
N LYS A 19 8.04 -16.33 -22.13
CA LYS A 19 7.65 -16.90 -20.84
C LYS A 19 6.25 -17.51 -20.88
N ALA A 20 5.28 -16.80 -21.47
CA ALA A 20 3.91 -17.28 -21.64
C ALA A 20 3.86 -18.62 -22.40
N LYS A 21 4.67 -18.76 -23.45
CA LYS A 21 4.79 -20.01 -24.21
C LYS A 21 5.39 -21.15 -23.38
N ASN A 22 6.43 -20.88 -22.62
CA ASN A 22 7.10 -21.89 -21.78
C ASN A 22 6.19 -22.36 -20.64
N ASP A 23 5.46 -21.43 -20.03
CA ASP A 23 4.61 -21.68 -18.87
C ASP A 23 3.18 -22.11 -19.28
N MET A 24 2.90 -22.26 -20.59
CA MET A 24 1.59 -22.60 -21.17
C MET A 24 0.42 -21.71 -20.69
N ILE A 25 0.70 -20.42 -20.46
CA ILE A 25 -0.28 -19.42 -20.03
C ILE A 25 -0.40 -18.29 -21.04
N SER A 26 -1.46 -17.48 -20.92
CA SER A 26 -1.62 -16.33 -21.80
C SER A 26 -0.61 -15.21 -21.48
N LEU A 27 -0.24 -14.42 -22.48
CA LEU A 27 0.58 -13.21 -22.29
C LEU A 27 -0.05 -12.27 -21.24
N SER A 28 -1.38 -12.13 -21.25
CA SER A 28 -2.10 -11.31 -20.29
C SER A 28 -1.98 -11.82 -18.85
N ALA A 29 -1.91 -13.14 -18.66
CA ALA A 29 -1.71 -13.75 -17.34
C ALA A 29 -0.29 -13.47 -16.83
N VAL A 30 0.73 -13.60 -17.68
CA VAL A 30 2.11 -13.23 -17.34
C VAL A 30 2.21 -11.77 -16.92
N VAL A 31 1.59 -10.86 -17.67
CA VAL A 31 1.59 -9.43 -17.33
C VAL A 31 0.92 -9.16 -15.99
N ARG A 32 -0.21 -9.82 -15.69
CA ARG A 32 -0.88 -9.68 -14.38
C ARG A 32 -0.02 -10.21 -13.24
N ILE A 33 0.60 -11.38 -13.40
CA ILE A 33 1.50 -11.94 -12.37
C ILE A 33 2.65 -10.96 -12.11
N LEU A 34 3.33 -10.46 -13.14
CA LEU A 34 4.42 -9.51 -12.98
C LEU A 34 3.98 -8.19 -12.32
N LEU A 35 2.77 -7.71 -12.64
CA LEU A 35 2.21 -6.52 -12.01
C LEU A 35 1.83 -6.79 -10.55
N ILE A 36 1.31 -7.98 -10.23
CA ILE A 36 1.01 -8.41 -8.86
C ILE A 36 2.30 -8.55 -8.07
N ASP A 37 3.32 -9.26 -8.56
CA ASP A 37 4.60 -9.42 -7.88
C ASP A 37 5.26 -8.04 -7.63
N TYR A 38 5.24 -7.16 -8.64
CA TYR A 38 5.71 -5.78 -8.47
C TYR A 38 4.87 -5.00 -7.45
N ALA A 39 3.56 -5.24 -7.43
CA ALA A 39 2.65 -4.61 -6.50
C ALA A 39 2.81 -5.14 -5.06
N GLU A 40 3.05 -6.43 -4.88
CA GLU A 40 3.25 -7.00 -3.55
C GLU A 40 4.54 -6.47 -2.92
N ASP A 41 5.59 -6.26 -3.72
CA ASP A 41 6.86 -5.69 -3.25
C ASP A 41 6.91 -4.16 -3.23
N LYS A 42 6.07 -3.44 -4.01
CA LYS A 42 6.14 -1.96 -4.11
C LYS A 42 4.82 -1.22 -3.90
N ILE A 43 3.70 -1.87 -4.14
CA ILE A 43 2.34 -1.38 -3.93
C ILE A 43 1.78 -2.04 -2.66
N ARG A 44 2.42 -1.78 -1.52
CA ARG A 44 1.64 -1.50 -0.30
C ARG A 44 0.91 -0.16 -0.51
N ILE A 45 0.01 -0.06 -1.49
CA ILE A 45 -0.84 1.12 -1.70
C ILE A 45 -2.28 0.65 -1.54
N GLY A 46 -2.77 0.78 -0.32
CA GLY A 46 -4.13 0.43 0.09
C GLY A 46 -4.18 -0.01 1.55
N SER A 47 -4.19 0.98 2.46
CA SER A 47 -4.52 0.88 3.90
C SER A 47 -4.35 -0.51 4.54
N GLN A 48 -3.12 -0.93 4.84
CA GLN A 48 -2.97 -1.76 6.03
C GLN A 48 -3.22 -0.85 7.23
N SER A 49 -4.36 -1.02 7.91
CA SER A 49 -4.37 -0.71 9.33
C SER A 49 -3.26 -1.56 9.92
N ASN A 50 -2.13 -0.92 10.26
CA ASN A 50 -0.98 -1.57 10.84
C ASN A 50 -1.47 -2.21 12.16
N GLN A 51 -1.79 -3.51 12.14
CA GLN A 51 -2.35 -4.20 13.32
C GLN A 51 -1.28 -4.47 14.39
N GLU A 52 -0.03 -4.15 14.12
CA GLU A 52 1.06 -4.20 15.09
C GLU A 52 1.47 -2.78 15.48
N PHE A 53 0.64 -2.13 16.31
CA PHE A 53 1.16 -1.10 17.18
C PHE A 53 1.84 -1.81 18.36
N THR A 54 3.16 -1.75 18.43
CA THR A 54 3.85 -1.94 19.71
C THR A 54 3.50 -0.74 20.58
N ILE A 55 2.42 -0.85 21.35
CA ILE A 55 2.00 0.21 22.29
C ILE A 55 3.06 0.25 23.40
N GLN A 56 4.01 1.16 23.26
CA GLN A 56 4.88 1.53 24.37
C GLN A 56 4.13 2.55 25.21
N ARG A 57 3.79 2.17 26.44
CA ARG A 57 3.24 3.11 27.42
C ARG A 57 4.36 4.06 27.83
N ILE A 58 4.26 5.32 27.40
CA ILE A 58 5.10 6.40 27.90
C ILE A 58 4.36 6.97 29.11
N GLU A 59 4.89 6.73 30.31
CA GLU A 59 4.38 7.37 31.52
C GLU A 59 4.87 8.82 31.54
N VAL A 60 3.93 9.75 31.60
CA VAL A 60 4.19 11.18 31.77
C VAL A 60 3.77 11.58 33.18
N ASP A 61 4.41 12.61 33.74
CA ASP A 61 4.02 13.18 35.02
C ASP A 61 2.67 13.93 34.92
N ASN A 62 2.05 14.18 36.07
CA ASN A 62 0.72 14.78 36.15
C ASN A 62 0.65 16.20 35.54
N GLU A 63 1.74 16.97 35.61
CA GLU A 63 1.79 18.33 35.07
C GLU A 63 1.78 18.28 33.53
N THR A 64 2.63 17.43 32.96
CA THR A 64 2.66 17.16 31.51
C THR A 64 1.33 16.64 31.00
N GLN A 65 0.68 15.72 31.74
CA GLN A 65 -0.62 15.20 31.36
C GLN A 65 -1.69 16.30 31.28
N SER A 66 -1.75 17.20 32.27
CA SER A 66 -2.72 18.29 32.30
C SER A 66 -2.56 19.22 31.08
N LEU A 67 -1.33 19.55 30.70
CA LEU A 67 -1.06 20.39 29.54
C LEU A 67 -1.52 19.73 28.23
N MET A 68 -1.35 18.41 28.11
CA MET A 68 -1.82 17.67 26.94
C MET A 68 -3.35 17.66 26.85
N GLU A 69 -4.04 17.50 27.98
CA GLU A 69 -5.51 17.54 28.05
C GLU A 69 -6.09 18.91 27.68
N ASP A 70 -5.42 19.99 28.08
CA ASP A 70 -5.80 21.36 27.72
C ASP A 70 -5.72 21.60 26.21
N VAL A 71 -4.62 21.17 25.58
CA VAL A 71 -4.42 21.28 24.11
C VAL A 71 -5.48 20.49 23.34
N ILE A 72 -5.80 19.27 23.77
CA ILE A 72 -6.84 18.45 23.14
C ILE A 72 -8.21 19.14 23.27
N THR A 73 -8.50 19.72 24.43
CA THR A 73 -9.77 20.41 24.69
C THR A 73 -9.92 21.63 23.79
N GLU A 74 -8.86 22.41 23.59
CA GLU A 74 -8.88 23.58 22.70
C GLU A 74 -9.03 23.19 21.22
N TRP A 75 -8.36 22.12 20.81
CA TRP A 75 -8.43 21.63 19.42
C TRP A 75 -9.84 21.13 19.08
N ASN A 76 -10.48 20.40 20.00
CA ASN A 76 -11.86 19.93 19.82
C ASN A 76 -12.89 21.07 19.79
N LYS A 77 -12.65 22.17 20.50
CA LYS A 77 -13.49 23.37 20.43
C LYS A 77 -13.38 24.10 19.08
N SER A 78 -12.22 24.01 18.42
CA SER A 78 -11.96 24.68 17.13
C SER A 78 -12.43 23.89 15.91
N SER A 79 -12.88 22.65 16.10
CA SER A 79 -13.32 21.72 15.04
C SER A 79 -14.86 21.62 14.93
N LEU A 80 -15.59 22.52 15.61
CA LEU A 80 -17.05 22.69 15.58
C LEU A 80 -17.40 24.06 15.02
#